data_AF-A0A192H050-F1
#
_entry.id   AF-A0A192H050-F1
#
_cell.length_a   1.000
_cell.length_b   1.000
_cell.length_c   1.000
_cell.angle_alpha   90.00
_cell.angle_beta   90.00
_cell.angle_gamma   90.00
#
_symmetry.space_group_name_H-M   'P 1'
#
loop_
_entity.id
_entity.type
_entity.pdbx_description
1 polymer ?
#
loop_
_entity_poly.entity_id
_entity_poly.type
_entity_poly.pdbx_seq_one_letter_code
_entity_poly.pdbx_strand_id
1 'polypeptide(L)' 'MSEHKLSDFAEQIIQYQKKHDLTDNEMAFSSHVSVERIHDIKSNEVEPNADEIQRLKEFMGGN' A
#
# COMPACT_ATOMS: atom_id res chain seq x y z
N MET A 1 12.34 5.56 -18.38
CA MET A 1 12.61 4.20 -17.84
C MET A 1 12.61 4.29 -16.32
N SER A 2 11.49 3.97 -15.66
CA SER A 2 11.39 3.42 -14.28
C SER A 2 9.97 3.48 -13.65
N GLU A 3 8.88 3.53 -14.44
CA GLU A 3 7.50 3.46 -13.89
C GLU A 3 7.11 2.09 -13.29
N HIS A 4 7.93 1.06 -13.43
CA HIS A 4 7.58 -0.30 -13.03
C HIS A 4 7.57 -0.56 -11.51
N LYS A 5 8.34 0.19 -10.71
CA LYS A 5 8.45 -0.10 -9.25
C LYS A 5 7.20 0.28 -8.45
N LEU A 6 6.54 1.35 -8.87
CA LEU A 6 5.28 1.83 -8.30
C LEU A 6 4.17 0.80 -8.49
N SER A 7 4.06 0.30 -9.74
CA SER A 7 3.16 -0.78 -10.13
C SER A 7 3.29 -2.01 -9.22
N ASP A 8 4.52 -2.45 -8.95
CA ASP A 8 4.75 -3.67 -8.17
C ASP A 8 4.26 -3.56 -6.72
N PHE A 9 4.40 -2.39 -6.09
CA PHE A 9 3.96 -2.19 -4.71
C PHE A 9 2.47 -1.89 -4.60
N ALA A 10 1.93 -1.07 -5.51
CA ALA A 10 0.49 -0.85 -5.65
C ALA A 10 -0.26 -2.17 -5.85
N GLU A 11 0.25 -3.05 -6.72
CA GLU A 11 -0.33 -4.36 -6.97
C GLU A 11 -0.29 -5.25 -5.72
N GLN A 12 0.81 -5.27 -4.97
CA GLN A 12 0.90 -6.00 -3.70
C GLN A 12 -0.18 -5.57 -2.70
N ILE A 13 -0.39 -4.26 -2.54
CA ILE A 13 -1.44 -3.69 -1.68
C ILE A 13 -2.82 -4.17 -2.14
N ILE A 14 -3.12 -4.05 -3.44
CA ILE A 14 -4.42 -4.44 -4.00
C ILE A 14 -4.66 -5.94 -3.81
N GLN A 15 -3.66 -6.78 -4.05
CA GLN A 15 -3.78 -8.23 -3.90
C GLN A 15 -3.99 -8.62 -2.43
N TYR A 16 -3.29 -7.98 -1.50
CA TYR A 16 -3.48 -8.22 -0.07
C TYR A 16 -4.89 -7.83 0.37
N GLN A 17 -5.36 -6.64 -0.02
CA GLN A 17 -6.72 -6.18 0.26
C GLN A 17 -7.76 -7.16 -0.27
N LYS A 18 -7.64 -7.60 -1.52
CA LYS A 18 -8.55 -8.59 -2.13
C LYS A 18 -8.51 -9.94 -1.41
N LYS A 19 -7.32 -10.41 -1.02
CA LYS A 19 -7.14 -11.70 -0.34
C LYS A 19 -7.75 -11.70 1.06
N HIS A 20 -7.72 -10.57 1.75
CA HIS A 20 -8.18 -10.43 3.13
C HIS A 20 -9.54 -9.72 3.26
N ASP A 21 -10.18 -9.40 2.14
CA ASP A 21 -11.43 -8.63 2.03
C ASP A 21 -11.38 -7.30 2.83
N LEU A 22 -10.26 -6.59 2.69
CA LEU A 22 -9.99 -5.33 3.39
C LEU A 22 -10.26 -4.12 2.50
N THR A 23 -10.85 -3.10 3.10
CA THR A 23 -10.99 -1.76 2.52
C THR A 23 -9.74 -0.91 2.73
N ASP A 24 -9.60 0.17 1.94
CA ASP A 24 -8.56 1.18 2.14
C ASP A 24 -8.60 1.77 3.55
N ASN A 25 -9.80 1.94 4.12
CA ASN A 25 -10.00 2.42 5.50
C ASN A 25 -9.46 1.45 6.55
N GLU A 26 -9.72 0.15 6.41
CA GLU A 26 -9.25 -0.86 7.38
C GLU A 26 -7.74 -1.05 7.29
N MET A 27 -7.18 -1.01 6.08
CA MET A 27 -5.74 -1.04 5.89
C MET A 27 -5.06 0.21 6.44
N ALA A 28 -5.63 1.39 6.20
CA ALA A 28 -5.12 2.66 6.74
C ALA A 28 -5.07 2.65 8.26
N PHE A 29 -6.17 2.23 8.87
CA PHE A 29 -6.29 2.15 10.32
C PHE A 29 -5.26 1.20 10.93
N SER A 30 -5.03 0.05 10.31
CA SER A 30 -4.12 -0.97 10.85
C SER A 30 -2.64 -0.66 10.59
N SER A 31 -2.32 -0.10 9.42
CA SER A 31 -0.95 0.24 9.01
C SER A 31 -0.47 1.60 9.54
N HIS A 32 -1.35 2.41 10.14
CA HIS A 32 -1.05 3.80 10.52
C HIS A 32 -0.59 4.65 9.32
N VAL A 33 -1.11 4.35 8.13
CA VAL A 33 -0.96 5.15 6.91
C VAL A 33 -2.30 5.77 6.57
N SER A 34 -2.33 7.03 6.12
CA SER A 34 -3.59 7.68 5.76
C SER A 34 -4.29 6.97 4.59
N VAL A 35 -5.62 6.96 4.61
CA VAL A 35 -6.46 6.39 3.53
C VAL A 35 -6.14 7.04 2.19
N GLU A 36 -6.02 8.37 2.17
CA GLU A 36 -5.64 9.13 0.97
C GLU A 36 -4.31 8.63 0.41
N ARG A 37 -3.30 8.41 1.28
CA ARG A 37 -2.02 7.88 0.85
C ARG A 37 -2.12 6.49 0.23
N ILE A 38 -2.89 5.59 0.83
CA ILE A 38 -3.12 4.26 0.25
C ILE A 38 -3.78 4.37 -1.12
N HIS A 39 -4.75 5.29 -1.26
CA HIS A 39 -5.41 5.54 -2.54
C HIS A 39 -4.44 6.07 -3.60
N ASP A 40 -3.64 7.09 -3.27
CA ASP A 40 -2.68 7.71 -4.17
C ASP A 40 -1.60 6.72 -4.62
N ILE A 41 -1.11 5.87 -3.71
CA ILE A 41 -0.12 4.81 -4.01
C ILE A 41 -0.74 3.80 -4.97
N LYS A 42 -1.97 3.35 -4.72
CA LYS A 42 -2.69 2.39 -5.58
C LYS A 42 -2.95 2.94 -6.98
N SER A 43 -3.22 4.24 -7.08
CA SER A 43 -3.44 4.94 -8.35
C SER A 43 -2.14 5.27 -9.09
N ASN A 44 -0.98 4.93 -8.54
CA ASN A 44 0.35 5.33 -9.03
C ASN A 44 0.51 6.86 -9.14
N GLU A 45 -0.25 7.64 -8.38
CA GLU A 45 -0.18 9.10 -8.37
C GLU A 45 1.00 9.61 -7.54
N VAL A 46 1.38 8.84 -6.51
CA VAL A 46 2.51 9.17 -5.62
C VAL A 46 3.41 7.98 -5.38
N GLU A 47 4.70 8.26 -5.26
CA GLU A 47 5.68 7.29 -4.79
C GLU A 47 5.64 7.22 -3.25
N PRO A 48 5.40 6.03 -2.66
CA PRO A 48 5.40 5.87 -1.23
C PRO A 48 6.80 6.10 -0.67
N ASN A 49 6.87 6.78 0.46
CA ASN A 49 8.13 6.99 1.15
C ASN A 49 8.58 5.72 1.90
N ALA A 50 9.83 5.71 2.39
CA ALA A 50 10.39 4.54 3.07
C ALA A 50 9.57 4.11 4.30
N ASP A 51 9.04 5.07 5.07
CA ASP A 51 8.24 4.78 6.27
C ASP A 51 6.88 4.17 5.90
N GLU A 52 6.22 4.68 4.86
CA GLU A 52 4.96 4.15 4.33
C GLU A 52 5.16 2.71 3.81
N ILE A 53 6.22 2.48 3.04
CA ILE A 53 6.57 1.14 2.54
C ILE A 53 6.79 0.20 3.72
N GLN A 54 7.54 0.62 4.74
CA GLN A 54 7.82 -0.20 5.90
C GLN A 54 6.53 -0.57 6.64
N ARG A 55 5.69 0.43 7.00
CA ARG A 55 4.44 0.20 7.73
C ARG A 55 3.46 -0.72 6.99
N LEU A 56 3.31 -0.49 5.69
CA LEU A 56 2.42 -1.31 4.86
C LEU A 56 2.97 -2.73 4.70
N LYS A 57 4.29 -2.90 4.56
CA LYS A 57 4.92 -4.24 4.54
C LYS A 57 4.76 -4.96 5.86
N GLU A 58 5.02 -4.30 6.99
CA GLU A 58 4.82 -4.86 8.34
C GLU A 58 3.37 -5.33 8.52
N PHE A 59 2.40 -4.51 8.10
CA PHE A 59 0.99 -4.87 8.13
C PHE A 59 0.66 -6.09 7.26
N MET A 60 1.23 -6.18 6.05
CA MET A 60 1.00 -7.29 5.12
C MET A 60 1.72 -8.60 5.51
N GLY A 61 2.48 -8.60 6.61
CA GLY A 61 3.20 -9.78 7.11
C GLY A 61 4.67 -9.83 6.69
N GLY A 62 5.29 -8.70 6.39
CA GLY A 62 6.73 -8.59 6.17
C GLY A 62 7.50 -8.85 7.46
N ASN A 63 8.14 -10.01 7.55
CA ASN A 63 9.20 -10.33 8.50
C ASN A 63 10.54 -10.34 7.76
#